data_AF-A0A7K2JGB9-F1
#
_entry.id   AF-A0A7K2JGB9-F1
#
_cell.length_a   1.000
_cell.length_b   1.000
_cell.length_c   1.000
_cell.angle_alpha   90.00
_cell.angle_beta   90.00
_cell.angle_gamma   90.00
#
_symmetry.space_group_name_H-M   'P 1'
#
loop_
_entity.id
_entity.type
_entity.pdbx_description
1 polymer ?
#
loop_
_entity_poly.entity_id
_entity_poly.type
_entity_poly.pdbx_seq_one_letter_code
_entity_poly.pdbx_strand_id
1 'polypeptide(L)' 'MTPARPDTPESTAAKKRLDAAAATREKAIEAAHRTYWSAVAAEIEAKNLTQVATAAHLDFSREHIRKQIKRYTG' A
#
# COMPACT_ATOMS: atom_id res chain seq x y z
N MET A 1 -0.30 24.09 28.93
CA MET A 1 0.60 22.96 28.62
C MET A 1 0.32 21.87 29.62
N THR A 2 -0.24 20.74 29.18
CA THR A 2 -0.52 19.59 30.05
C THR A 2 0.79 18.87 30.35
N PRO A 3 1.15 18.57 31.61
CA PRO A 3 2.39 17.86 31.91
C PRO A 3 2.38 16.49 31.22
N ALA A 4 3.48 16.14 30.56
CA ALA A 4 3.65 14.82 29.97
C ALA A 4 3.52 13.78 31.08
N ARG A 5 2.45 12.98 31.05
CA ARG A 5 2.24 11.89 32.01
C ARG A 5 3.45 10.95 31.91
N PRO A 6 4.12 10.61 33.02
CA PRO A 6 5.25 9.68 32.98
C PRO A 6 4.81 8.36 32.37
N ASP A 7 5.68 7.75 31.56
CA ASP A 7 5.41 6.46 30.94
C ASP A 7 5.22 5.39 32.03
N THR A 8 3.98 4.98 32.24
CA THR A 8 3.65 3.83 33.10
C THR A 8 3.86 2.52 32.32
N PRO A 9 3.97 1.37 33.00
CA PRO A 9 3.96 0.06 32.34
C PRO A 9 2.76 -0.12 31.40
N GLU A 10 1.62 0.48 31.75
CA GLU A 10 0.40 0.49 30.92
C GLU A 10 0.56 1.34 29.66
N SER A 11 1.21 2.51 29.74
CA SER A 11 1.56 3.32 28.56
C SER A 11 2.52 2.58 27.62
N THR A 12 3.47 1.81 28.16
CA THR A 12 4.39 1.00 27.35
C THR A 12 3.66 -0.15 26.65
N ALA A 13 2.72 -0.82 27.34
CA ALA A 13 1.88 -1.85 26.75
C ALA A 13 0.94 -1.28 25.66
N ALA A 14 0.38 -0.09 25.87
CA ALA A 14 -0.43 0.60 24.86
C ALA A 14 0.37 0.96 23.61
N LYS A 15 1.60 1.49 23.77
CA LYS A 15 2.52 1.76 22.66
C LYS A 15 2.78 0.50 21.84
N LYS A 16 3.13 -0.63 22.49
CA LYS A 16 3.33 -1.92 21.80
C LYS A 16 2.10 -2.40 21.03
N ARG A 17 0.89 -2.17 21.53
CA ARG A 17 -0.35 -2.49 20.79
C ARG A 17 -0.53 -1.60 19.57
N LEU A 18 -0.20 -0.31 19.68
CA LEU A 18 -0.23 0.62 18.55
C LEU A 18 0.82 0.25 17.50
N ASP A 19 2.03 -0.13 17.89
CA ASP A 19 3.06 -0.61 16.96
C ASP A 19 2.61 -1.88 16.22
N ALA A 20 2.00 -2.84 16.94
CA ALA A 20 1.44 -4.04 16.32
C ALA A 20 0.29 -3.72 15.36
N ALA A 21 -0.58 -2.76 15.71
CA ALA A 21 -1.65 -2.30 14.84
C ALA A 21 -1.11 -1.58 13.60
N ALA A 22 -0.06 -0.76 13.74
CA ALA A 22 0.62 -0.11 12.63
C ALA A 22 1.24 -1.13 11.68
N ALA A 23 2.00 -2.10 12.20
CA ALA A 23 2.58 -3.17 11.40
C ALA A 23 1.51 -4.00 10.68
N THR A 24 0.36 -4.23 11.32
CA THR A 24 -0.78 -4.93 10.69
C THR A 24 -1.40 -4.09 9.58
N ARG A 25 -1.58 -2.78 9.81
CA ARG A 25 -2.06 -1.84 8.79
C ARG A 25 -1.14 -1.79 7.59
N GLU A 26 0.18 -1.71 7.79
CA GLU A 26 1.15 -1.69 6.70
C GLU A 26 1.09 -2.97 5.85
N LYS A 27 0.98 -4.14 6.49
CA LYS A 27 0.78 -5.41 5.79
C LYS A 27 -0.52 -5.45 4.99
N ALA A 28 -1.61 -4.93 5.56
CA ALA A 28 -2.90 -4.86 4.87
C ALA A 28 -2.87 -3.93 3.66
N ILE A 29 -2.21 -2.77 3.77
CA ILE A 29 -2.00 -1.83 2.65
C ILE A 29 -1.14 -2.51 1.57
N GLU A 30 -0.07 -3.20 1.96
CA GLU A 30 0.78 -3.90 0.99
C GLU A 30 0.00 -5.01 0.26
N ALA A 31 -0.82 -5.78 0.97
CA ALA A 31 -1.69 -6.79 0.36
C ALA A 31 -2.70 -6.15 -0.61
N ALA A 32 -3.33 -5.04 -0.22
CA ALA A 32 -4.24 -4.29 -1.08
C ALA A 32 -3.54 -3.76 -2.34
N HIS A 33 -2.31 -3.24 -2.21
CA HIS A 33 -1.50 -2.83 -3.35
C HIS A 33 -1.19 -3.99 -4.29
N ARG A 34 -0.81 -5.16 -3.76
CA ARG A 34 -0.58 -6.36 -4.59
C ARG A 34 -1.82 -6.75 -5.39
N THR A 35 -2.98 -6.83 -4.72
CA THR A 35 -4.24 -7.15 -5.39
C THR A 35 -4.59 -6.14 -6.48
N TYR A 36 -4.46 -4.85 -6.17
CA TYR A 36 -4.73 -3.78 -7.12
C TYR A 36 -3.83 -3.86 -8.36
N TRP A 37 -2.50 -3.93 -8.19
CA TRP A 37 -1.58 -3.97 -9.31
C TRP A 37 -1.62 -5.29 -10.08
N SER A 38 -2.01 -6.39 -9.44
CA SER A 38 -2.29 -7.65 -10.12
C SER A 38 -3.51 -7.54 -11.03
N ALA A 39 -4.59 -6.88 -10.60
CA ALA A 39 -5.76 -6.63 -11.47
C ALA A 39 -5.40 -5.72 -12.64
N VAL A 40 -4.64 -4.64 -12.40
CA VAL A 40 -4.15 -3.75 -13.46
C VAL A 40 -3.28 -4.51 -14.47
N ALA A 41 -2.38 -5.38 -13.99
CA ALA A 41 -1.56 -6.21 -14.87
C ALA A 41 -2.42 -7.16 -15.72
N ALA A 42 -3.40 -7.83 -15.11
CA ALA A 42 -4.28 -8.76 -15.81
C ALA A 42 -5.05 -8.08 -16.95
N GLU A 43 -5.57 -6.86 -16.77
CA GLU A 43 -6.25 -6.11 -17.84
C GLU A 43 -5.32 -5.75 -19.00
N ILE A 44 -4.05 -5.46 -18.71
CA ILE A 44 -3.03 -5.16 -19.72
C ILE A 44 -2.60 -6.45 -20.45
N GLU A 45 -2.42 -7.56 -19.72
CA GLU A 45 -2.05 -8.86 -20.28
C GLU A 45 -3.17 -9.46 -21.14
N ALA A 46 -4.42 -9.27 -20.73
CA ALA A 46 -5.62 -9.62 -21.51
C ALA A 46 -5.80 -8.73 -22.75
N LYS A 47 -4.99 -7.68 -22.90
CA LYS A 47 -5.07 -6.68 -23.98
C LYS A 47 -6.39 -5.91 -24.03
N ASN A 48 -7.12 -5.86 -22.91
CA ASN A 48 -8.33 -5.03 -22.78
C ASN A 48 -7.96 -3.54 -22.78
N LEU A 49 -6.81 -3.20 -22.17
CA LEU A 49 -6.26 -1.86 -22.12
C LEU A 49 -4.78 -1.84 -22.47
N THR A 50 -4.33 -0.76 -23.12
CA THR A 50 -2.90 -0.50 -23.29
C THR A 50 -2.33 0.16 -22.04
N GLN A 51 -1.03 0.00 -21.77
CA GLN A 51 -0.36 0.71 -20.65
C GLN A 51 -0.59 2.23 -20.69
N VAL A 52 -0.73 2.82 -21.87
CA VAL A 52 -0.98 4.27 -22.05
C VAL A 52 -2.42 4.62 -21.67
N ALA A 53 -3.39 3.82 -22.09
CA ALA A 53 -4.80 4.03 -21.74
C ALA A 53 -5.01 3.84 -20.22
N THR A 54 -4.40 2.84 -19.62
CA THR A 54 -4.41 2.61 -18.17
C THR A 54 -3.75 3.77 -17.42
N ALA A 55 -2.62 4.30 -17.92
CA ALA A 55 -1.95 5.46 -17.36
C ALA A 55 -2.85 6.70 -17.36
N ALA A 56 -3.51 6.97 -18.48
CA ALA A 56 -4.44 8.08 -18.60
C ALA A 56 -5.68 7.91 -17.71
N HIS A 57 -6.20 6.69 -17.57
CA HIS A 57 -7.39 6.42 -16.77
C HIS A 57 -7.14 6.51 -15.26
N LEU A 58 -5.98 6.02 -14.81
CA LEU A 58 -5.63 5.96 -13.39
C LEU A 58 -4.82 7.19 -12.92
N ASP A 59 -4.64 8.19 -13.79
CA ASP A 59 -3.85 9.39 -13.55
C ASP A 59 -2.41 9.11 -13.08
N PHE A 60 -1.79 8.07 -13.65
CA PHE A 60 -0.41 7.71 -13.38
C PHE A 60 0.46 7.92 -14.62
N SER A 61 1.76 8.13 -14.41
CA SER A 61 2.70 8.01 -15.51
C SER A 61 2.85 6.55 -15.95
N ARG A 62 3.06 6.33 -17.26
CA ARG A 62 3.33 4.99 -17.80
C ARG A 62 4.50 4.31 -17.08
N GLU A 63 5.53 5.08 -16.73
CA GLU A 63 6.69 4.55 -16.01
C GLU A 63 6.33 4.12 -14.58
N HIS A 64 5.45 4.86 -13.90
CA HIS A 64 4.94 4.47 -12.59
C HIS A 64 4.21 3.12 -12.68
N ILE A 65 3.28 2.98 -13.63
CA ILE A 65 2.56 1.71 -13.84
C ILE A 65 3.53 0.56 -14.11
N ARG A 66 4.49 0.73 -15.01
CA ARG A 66 5.50 -0.29 -15.31
C ARG A 66 6.28 -0.71 -14.07
N LYS A 67 6.70 0.25 -13.23
CA LYS A 67 7.44 -0.01 -12.00
C LYS A 67 6.58 -0.74 -10.97
N GLN A 68 5.33 -0.33 -10.78
CA GLN A 68 4.44 -0.95 -9.80
C GLN A 68 4.01 -2.36 -10.20
N ILE A 69 3.65 -2.58 -11.48
CA ILE A 69 3.37 -3.92 -12.00
C ILE A 69 4.59 -4.82 -11.76
N LYS A 70 5.78 -4.42 -12.21
CA LYS A 70 7.00 -5.20 -11.97
C LYS A 70 7.27 -5.48 -10.49
N ARG A 71 6.97 -4.53 -9.60
CA ARG A 71 7.20 -4.66 -8.15
C ARG A 71 6.22 -5.64 -7.48
N TYR A 72 4.98 -5.69 -7.94
CA TYR A 72 3.91 -6.42 -7.26
C TYR A 72 3.45 -7.69 -7.99
N THR A 73 3.85 -7.89 -9.25
CA THR A 73 3.45 -9.05 -10.07
C THR A 73 4.64 -9.80 -10.69
N GLY A 74 5.85 -9.25 -10.65
CA GLY A 74 7.08 -9.88 -11.15
C GLY A 74 7.91 -10.50 -10.04
#